data_AF-A0A6P5WHD2-F1
#
_entry.id   AF-A0A6P5WHD2-F1
#
_cell.length_a   1.000
_cell.length_b   1.000
_cell.length_c   1.000
_cell.angle_alpha   90.00
_cell.angle_beta   90.00
_cell.angle_gamma   90.00
#
_symmetry.space_group_name_H-M   'P 1'
#
loop_
_entity.id
_entity.type
_entity.pdbx_description
1 polymer ?
#
loop_
_entity_poly.entity_id
_entity_poly.type
_entity_poly.pdbx_seq_one_letter_code
_entity_poly.pdbx_strand_id
1 'polypeptide(L)'
;MTNTDRERHRERETAFYLFTQQRLPACKPVLTPAWVITIFLFTGFIFIPVGLVTLRASRSVVEIVERYDTECVPEPFRIDKVSYVQDDSIPKNCSLSLKVRKYMKAPIYIYYQLDNYYQNHRRYVKSRSDRQLLHGWKYHATSSCQPVEFNNNQPIVPCGLIAWSLFNDTFTFIRERAELKVNRKNIAWKSDRDHKFGKTVYPFNFQNGTLIGGGKLNPRIPALWGPELFTMEQEKFFRMIQEMNCHLTFKLQTSEFKL
;
A
#
# COMPACT_ATOMS: atom_id res chain seq x y z
N MET A 1 5.56 61.76 -4.80
CA MET A 1 4.49 60.76 -4.58
C MET A 1 3.59 60.81 -5.80
N THR A 2 3.53 59.71 -6.56
CA THR A 2 2.81 59.68 -7.85
C THR A 2 1.30 59.66 -7.61
N ASN A 3 0.47 60.12 -8.55
CA ASN A 3 -0.99 60.12 -8.39
C ASN A 3 -1.53 58.70 -8.04
N THR A 4 -0.90 57.68 -8.61
CA THR A 4 -1.15 56.26 -8.35
C THR A 4 -0.79 55.78 -6.94
N ASP A 5 0.10 56.47 -6.22
CA ASP A 5 0.37 56.18 -4.80
C ASP A 5 -0.71 56.76 -3.87
N ARG A 6 -1.27 57.93 -4.24
CA ARG A 6 -2.35 58.57 -3.48
C ARG A 6 -3.67 57.81 -3.59
N GLU A 7 -4.00 57.30 -4.77
CA GLU A 7 -5.20 56.48 -4.99
C GLU A 7 -5.17 55.18 -4.18
N ARG A 8 -4.03 54.46 -4.20
CA ARG A 8 -3.85 53.22 -3.41
C ARG A 8 -3.94 53.43 -1.90
N HIS A 9 -3.46 54.57 -1.40
CA HIS A 9 -3.61 54.90 0.02
C HIS A 9 -5.08 55.10 0.40
N ARG A 10 -5.83 55.83 -0.44
CA ARG A 10 -7.25 56.13 -0.24
C ARG A 10 -8.12 54.87 -0.31
N GLU A 11 -7.81 53.95 -1.22
CA GLU A 11 -8.47 52.65 -1.31
C GLU A 11 -8.24 51.80 -0.06
N ARG A 12 -7.00 51.78 0.46
CA ARG A 12 -6.66 51.07 1.70
C ARG A 12 -7.39 51.62 2.92
N GLU A 13 -7.45 52.95 3.06
CA GLU A 13 -8.21 53.59 4.13
C GLU A 13 -9.71 53.30 4.02
N THR A 14 -10.25 53.31 2.81
CA THR A 14 -11.67 52.98 2.55
C THR A 14 -11.97 51.52 2.86
N ALA A 15 -11.09 50.59 2.45
CA ALA A 15 -11.23 49.17 2.76
C ALA A 15 -11.09 48.89 4.27
N PHE A 16 -10.18 49.58 4.96
CA PHE A 16 -10.01 49.49 6.41
C PHE A 16 -11.22 50.02 7.17
N TYR A 17 -11.81 51.13 6.72
CA TYR A 17 -13.06 51.68 7.25
C TYR A 17 -14.24 50.70 7.04
N LEU A 18 -14.40 50.15 5.83
CA LEU A 18 -15.43 49.16 5.52
C LEU A 18 -15.24 47.85 6.31
N PHE A 19 -13.99 47.43 6.56
CA PHE A 19 -13.67 46.25 7.36
C PHE A 19 -13.97 46.47 8.85
N THR A 20 -13.49 47.57 9.43
CA THR A 20 -13.73 47.92 10.85
C THR A 20 -15.20 48.14 11.16
N GLN A 21 -15.98 48.70 10.22
CA GLN A 21 -17.43 48.82 10.34
C GLN A 21 -18.22 47.57 9.93
N GLN A 22 -17.54 46.49 9.49
CA GLN A 22 -18.15 45.25 9.02
C GLN A 22 -19.17 45.47 7.86
N ARG A 23 -18.89 46.44 6.98
CA ARG A 23 -19.70 46.82 5.80
C ARG A 23 -19.05 46.40 4.48
N LEU A 24 -18.18 45.39 4.51
CA LEU A 24 -17.62 44.84 3.28
C LEU A 24 -18.73 44.29 2.38
N PRO A 25 -18.62 44.45 1.05
CA PRO A 25 -19.56 43.87 0.12
C PRO A 25 -19.52 42.34 0.26
N ALA A 26 -20.64 41.76 0.67
CA ALA A 26 -20.78 40.32 0.86
C ALA A 26 -22.03 39.83 0.13
N CYS A 27 -21.89 38.74 -0.62
CA CYS A 27 -23.03 37.98 -1.10
C CYS A 27 -23.60 37.20 0.09
N LYS A 28 -24.89 37.41 0.40
CA LYS A 28 -25.61 36.68 1.45
C LYS A 28 -26.64 35.77 0.79
N PRO A 29 -26.26 34.55 0.36
CA PRO A 29 -27.19 33.66 -0.31
C PRO A 29 -28.26 33.20 0.68
N VAL A 30 -29.53 33.55 0.41
CA VAL A 30 -30.66 33.06 1.18
C VAL A 30 -31.15 31.76 0.54
N LEU A 31 -30.94 30.64 1.23
CA LEU A 31 -31.39 29.32 0.77
C LEU A 31 -32.90 29.19 0.95
N THR A 32 -33.66 29.64 -0.04
CA THR A 32 -35.10 29.36 -0.08
C THR A 32 -35.37 27.88 -0.41
N PRO A 33 -36.51 27.31 0.03
CA PRO A 33 -36.84 25.91 -0.26
C PRO A 33 -36.80 25.54 -1.75
N ALA A 34 -37.25 26.43 -2.64
CA ALA A 34 -37.25 26.18 -4.08
C ALA A 34 -35.84 26.03 -4.68
N TRP A 35 -34.91 26.88 -4.25
CA TRP A 35 -33.49 26.78 -4.64
C TRP A 35 -32.87 25.47 -4.15
N VAL A 36 -33.15 25.07 -2.92
CA VAL A 36 -32.64 23.82 -2.33
C VAL A 36 -33.17 22.60 -3.08
N ILE A 37 -34.47 22.54 -3.37
CA ILE A 37 -35.09 21.45 -4.15
C ILE A 37 -34.43 21.33 -5.54
N THR A 38 -34.20 22.46 -6.22
CA THR A 38 -33.59 22.48 -7.54
C THR A 38 -32.17 21.92 -7.52
N ILE A 39 -31.36 22.33 -6.54
CA ILE A 39 -29.99 21.83 -6.35
C ILE A 39 -29.99 20.31 -6.08
N PHE A 40 -30.91 19.82 -5.25
CA PHE A 40 -31.00 18.37 -4.98
C PHE A 40 -31.42 17.57 -6.21
N LEU A 41 -32.40 18.05 -6.99
CA LEU A 41 -32.81 17.40 -8.22
C LEU A 41 -31.66 17.34 -9.25
N PHE A 42 -30.93 18.44 -9.41
CA PHE A 42 -29.76 18.50 -10.28
C PHE A 42 -28.64 17.55 -9.82
N THR A 43 -28.36 17.53 -8.52
CA THR A 43 -27.36 16.62 -7.95
C THR A 43 -27.75 15.16 -8.15
N GLY A 44 -29.02 14.81 -7.94
CA GLY A 44 -29.55 13.47 -8.19
C GLY A 44 -29.42 13.08 -9.67
N PHE A 45 -29.77 13.99 -10.58
CA PHE A 45 -29.64 13.76 -12.03
C PHE A 45 -28.19 13.46 -12.46
N ILE A 46 -27.19 14.04 -11.79
CA ILE A 46 -25.77 13.74 -12.07
C ILE A 46 -25.31 12.45 -11.36
N PHE A 47 -25.66 12.26 -10.09
CA PHE A 47 -25.12 11.14 -9.31
C PHE A 47 -25.79 9.80 -9.61
N ILE A 48 -27.04 9.78 -10.08
CA ILE A 48 -27.71 8.55 -10.52
C ILE A 48 -26.96 7.87 -11.68
N PRO A 49 -26.70 8.52 -12.84
CA PRO A 49 -25.98 7.89 -13.94
C PRO A 49 -24.54 7.55 -13.57
N VAL A 50 -23.84 8.42 -12.84
CA VAL A 50 -22.49 8.12 -12.34
C VAL A 50 -22.50 6.87 -11.46
N GLY A 51 -23.45 6.80 -10.51
CA GLY A 51 -23.64 5.63 -9.64
C GLY A 51 -23.94 4.34 -10.41
N LEU A 52 -24.79 4.40 -11.44
CA LEU A 52 -25.09 3.25 -12.31
C LEU A 52 -23.85 2.78 -13.08
N VAL A 53 -23.06 3.70 -13.65
CA VAL A 53 -21.81 3.38 -14.36
C VAL A 53 -20.80 2.76 -13.41
N THR A 54 -20.56 3.37 -12.24
CA THR A 54 -19.63 2.85 -11.22
C THR A 54 -20.08 1.49 -10.70
N LEU A 55 -21.38 1.30 -10.45
CA LEU A 55 -21.92 0.01 -9.98
C LEU A 55 -21.76 -1.08 -11.03
N ARG A 56 -21.99 -0.76 -12.31
CA ARG A 56 -21.78 -1.70 -13.41
C ARG A 56 -20.31 -2.10 -13.51
N ALA A 57 -19.40 -1.12 -13.48
CA ALA A 57 -17.95 -1.36 -13.50
C ALA A 57 -17.43 -2.11 -12.26
N SER A 58 -18.11 -1.97 -11.11
CA SER A 58 -17.76 -2.74 -9.91
C SER A 58 -18.23 -4.20 -10.00
N ARG A 59 -19.42 -4.46 -10.57
CA ARG A 59 -20.00 -5.81 -10.67
C ARG A 59 -19.40 -6.69 -11.77
N SER A 60 -18.76 -6.08 -12.75
CA SER A 60 -18.07 -6.76 -13.85
C SER A 60 -16.72 -7.36 -13.43
N VAL A 61 -16.12 -6.85 -12.34
CA VAL A 61 -14.90 -7.40 -11.78
C VAL A 61 -15.15 -8.80 -11.23
N VAL A 62 -14.40 -9.77 -11.75
CA VAL A 62 -14.39 -11.14 -11.22
C VAL A 62 -13.23 -11.24 -10.23
N GLU A 63 -13.55 -11.65 -9.00
CA GLU A 63 -12.57 -11.92 -7.96
C GLU A 63 -12.71 -13.35 -7.43
N ILE A 64 -11.58 -13.94 -7.05
CA ILE A 64 -11.48 -15.24 -6.37
C ILE A 64 -10.59 -14.99 -5.15
N VAL A 65 -11.10 -15.30 -3.97
CA VAL A 65 -10.39 -15.13 -2.71
C VAL A 65 -10.33 -16.49 -2.06
N GLU A 66 -9.14 -16.99 -1.72
CA GLU A 66 -9.00 -18.23 -0.96
C GLU A 66 -7.99 -18.12 0.17
N ARG A 67 -8.39 -18.66 1.32
CA ARG A 67 -7.61 -18.65 2.55
C ARG A 67 -6.81 -19.95 2.65
N TYR A 68 -5.48 -19.84 2.75
CA TYR A 68 -4.58 -21.00 2.65
C TYR A 68 -3.91 -21.39 3.96
N ASP A 69 -3.96 -20.57 5.01
CA ASP A 69 -3.37 -20.93 6.31
C ASP A 69 -4.04 -22.15 6.97
N THR A 70 -5.32 -22.41 6.70
CA THR A 70 -6.04 -23.57 7.24
C THR A 70 -5.70 -24.87 6.52
N GLU A 71 -5.53 -24.84 5.20
CA GLU A 71 -5.25 -26.04 4.41
C GLU A 71 -3.75 -26.38 4.39
N CYS A 72 -2.90 -25.36 4.40
CA CYS A 72 -1.45 -25.55 4.27
C CYS A 72 -0.73 -25.78 5.60
N VAL A 73 -1.30 -25.34 6.73
CA VAL A 73 -0.73 -25.60 8.06
C VAL A 73 -1.38 -26.87 8.63
N PRO A 74 -0.59 -27.94 8.89
CA PRO A 74 -1.12 -29.17 9.46
C PRO A 74 -1.79 -28.91 10.82
N GLU A 75 -2.85 -29.68 11.13
CA GLU A 75 -3.59 -29.61 12.40
C GLU A 75 -2.72 -29.46 13.66
N PRO A 76 -1.63 -30.25 13.88
CA PRO A 76 -0.82 -30.12 15.10
C PRO A 76 -0.16 -28.75 15.26
N PHE A 77 0.02 -27.99 14.17
CA PHE A 77 0.70 -26.69 14.16
C PHE A 77 -0.27 -25.51 14.01
N ARG A 78 -1.59 -25.73 14.04
CA ARG A 78 -2.56 -24.63 13.91
C ARG A 78 -2.60 -23.72 15.14
N ILE A 79 -2.30 -24.27 16.31
CA ILE A 79 -2.25 -23.53 17.59
C ILE A 79 -0.96 -22.71 17.67
N ASP A 80 0.17 -23.32 17.31
CA ASP A 80 1.46 -22.66 17.24
C ASP A 80 1.99 -22.69 15.80
N LYS A 81 1.53 -21.72 15.01
CA LYS A 81 1.98 -21.56 13.62
C LYS A 81 3.44 -21.14 13.54
N VAL A 82 3.99 -20.55 14.60
CA VAL A 82 5.35 -19.99 14.59
C VAL A 82 6.38 -21.11 14.57
N SER A 83 6.20 -22.17 15.36
CA SER A 83 7.10 -23.33 15.33
C SER A 83 7.13 -24.00 13.95
N TYR A 84 5.98 -24.14 13.29
CA TYR A 84 5.92 -24.66 11.92
C TYR A 84 6.66 -23.77 10.91
N VAL A 85 6.51 -22.46 11.01
CA VAL A 85 7.18 -21.51 10.10
C VAL A 85 8.69 -21.49 10.32
N GLN A 86 9.14 -21.58 11.57
CA GLN A 86 10.57 -21.52 11.93
C GLN A 86 11.33 -22.82 11.65
N ASP A 87 10.64 -23.96 11.57
CA ASP A 87 11.30 -25.24 11.34
C ASP A 87 11.63 -25.45 9.86
N ASP A 88 12.89 -25.22 9.48
CA ASP A 88 13.41 -25.41 8.12
C ASP A 88 13.44 -26.89 7.67
N SER A 89 13.31 -27.85 8.59
CA SER A 89 13.30 -29.29 8.25
C SER A 89 11.98 -29.75 7.63
N ILE A 90 10.89 -29.00 7.86
CA ILE A 90 9.56 -29.33 7.37
C ILE A 90 9.33 -28.70 5.99
N PRO A 91 9.03 -29.49 4.94
CA PRO A 91 8.66 -28.94 3.64
C PRO A 91 7.32 -28.22 3.73
N LYS A 92 7.30 -26.95 3.33
CA LYS A 92 6.12 -26.05 3.39
C LYS A 92 5.34 -25.98 2.07
N ASN A 93 5.51 -26.99 1.22
CA ASN A 93 4.85 -27.03 -0.09
C ASN A 93 3.37 -27.39 0.10
N CYS A 94 2.49 -26.56 -0.43
CA CYS A 94 1.05 -26.73 -0.34
C CYS A 94 0.41 -26.51 -1.71
N SER A 95 -0.61 -27.31 -2.04
CA SER A 95 -1.36 -27.21 -3.29
C SER A 95 -2.83 -27.07 -2.98
N LEU A 96 -3.45 -25.99 -3.45
CA LEU A 96 -4.88 -25.73 -3.29
C LEU A 96 -5.57 -25.76 -4.66
N SER A 97 -6.78 -26.31 -4.69
CA SER A 97 -7.61 -26.36 -5.91
C SER A 97 -8.59 -25.19 -5.94
N LEU A 98 -8.35 -24.23 -6.83
CA LEU A 98 -9.20 -23.03 -6.97
C LEU A 98 -10.32 -23.27 -7.99
N LYS A 99 -11.58 -23.03 -7.61
CA LYS A 99 -12.72 -23.15 -8.53
C LYS A 99 -13.08 -21.81 -9.19
N VAL A 100 -12.73 -21.66 -10.47
CA VAL A 100 -13.06 -20.48 -11.28
C VAL A 100 -14.51 -20.57 -11.78
N ARG A 101 -15.44 -19.87 -11.11
CA ARG A 101 -16.88 -19.91 -11.44
C ARG A 101 -17.27 -19.07 -12.67
N LYS A 102 -16.50 -18.05 -12.99
CA LYS A 102 -16.74 -17.12 -14.10
C LYS A 102 -15.47 -16.95 -14.91
N TYR A 103 -15.62 -16.76 -16.22
CA TYR A 103 -14.49 -16.47 -17.10
C TYR A 103 -13.80 -15.16 -16.69
N MET A 104 -12.49 -15.22 -16.45
CA MET A 104 -11.66 -14.06 -16.11
C MET A 104 -10.94 -13.57 -17.37
N LYS A 105 -11.36 -12.41 -17.88
CA LYS A 105 -10.70 -11.76 -19.02
C LYS A 105 -9.37 -11.15 -18.57
N ALA A 106 -8.31 -11.32 -19.37
CA ALA A 106 -7.01 -10.71 -19.10
C ALA A 106 -7.08 -9.16 -19.17
N PRO A 107 -6.27 -8.43 -18.37
CA PRO A 107 -5.25 -8.91 -17.42
C PRO A 107 -5.83 -9.36 -16.07
N ILE A 108 -5.22 -10.41 -15.51
CA ILE A 108 -5.54 -10.94 -14.17
C ILE A 108 -4.42 -10.54 -13.23
N TYR A 109 -4.79 -9.93 -12.11
CA TYR A 109 -3.87 -9.53 -11.06
C TYR A 109 -3.93 -10.51 -9.91
N ILE A 110 -2.78 -10.62 -9.25
CA ILE A 110 -2.52 -11.57 -8.18
C ILE A 110 -2.18 -10.75 -6.94
N TYR A 111 -2.96 -10.93 -5.89
CA TYR A 111 -2.82 -10.25 -4.62
C TYR A 111 -2.71 -11.27 -3.50
N TYR A 112 -1.99 -10.91 -2.45
CA TYR A 112 -2.04 -11.59 -1.17
C TYR A 112 -2.64 -10.61 -0.15
N GLN A 113 -3.40 -11.14 0.78
CA GLN A 113 -4.05 -10.41 1.85
C GLN A 113 -3.59 -11.01 3.17
N LEU A 114 -3.16 -10.12 4.07
CA LEU A 114 -2.73 -10.44 5.42
C LEU A 114 -3.72 -9.77 6.39
N ASP A 115 -4.49 -10.57 7.11
CA ASP A 115 -5.36 -10.06 8.16
C ASP A 115 -4.57 -9.92 9.47
N ASN A 116 -5.02 -9.06 10.40
CA ASN A 116 -4.36 -8.84 11.69
C ASN A 116 -2.87 -8.43 11.60
N TYR A 117 -2.49 -7.74 10.51
CA TYR A 117 -1.16 -7.22 10.27
C TYR A 117 -1.13 -5.68 10.21
N TYR A 118 -0.67 -5.05 11.29
CA TYR A 118 -0.80 -3.60 11.52
C TYR A 118 0.32 -2.76 10.90
N GLN A 119 0.35 -2.65 9.57
CA GLN A 119 1.32 -1.81 8.84
C GLN A 119 1.21 -0.32 9.17
N ASN A 120 0.04 0.15 9.60
CA ASN A 120 -0.22 1.55 9.92
C ASN A 120 0.33 1.99 11.28
N HIS A 121 0.86 1.06 12.10
CA HIS A 121 1.38 1.40 13.41
C HIS A 121 2.52 2.42 13.31
N ARG A 122 2.45 3.53 14.05
CA ARG A 122 3.39 4.67 13.93
C ARG A 122 4.87 4.24 14.00
N ARG A 123 5.22 3.32 14.90
CA ARG A 123 6.60 2.81 15.04
C ARG A 123 7.02 1.96 13.85
N TYR A 124 6.10 1.20 13.28
CA TYR A 124 6.34 0.36 12.11
C TYR A 124 6.57 1.23 10.87
N VAL A 125 5.68 2.18 10.60
CA VAL A 125 5.79 3.13 9.48
C VAL A 125 7.07 3.98 9.55
N LYS A 126 7.46 4.40 10.76
CA LYS A 126 8.68 5.19 10.96
C LYS A 126 9.96 4.37 10.81
N SER A 127 9.91 3.05 11.03
CA SER A 127 11.07 2.17 11.04
C SER A 127 11.54 1.83 9.62
N ARG A 128 12.09 2.85 8.95
CA ARG A 128 12.72 2.77 7.61
C ARG A 128 13.63 4.00 7.37
N SER A 129 14.47 3.93 6.36
CA SER A 129 15.30 5.07 5.91
C SER A 129 15.19 5.27 4.40
N ASP A 130 14.45 6.29 3.99
CA ASP A 130 14.23 6.60 2.56
C ASP A 130 15.55 6.98 1.86
N ARG A 131 16.48 7.63 2.57
CA ARG A 131 17.81 7.95 2.05
C ARG A 131 18.67 6.70 1.84
N GLN A 132 18.55 5.69 2.71
CA GLN A 132 19.23 4.40 2.54
C GLN A 132 18.61 3.61 1.38
N LEU A 133 17.28 3.65 1.23
CA LEU A 133 16.58 3.02 0.11
C LEU A 133 16.96 3.63 -1.25
N LEU A 134 17.42 4.88 -1.27
CA LEU A 134 17.89 5.57 -2.48
C LEU A 134 19.40 5.41 -2.72
N HIS A 135 20.23 5.56 -1.69
CA HIS A 135 21.70 5.62 -1.81
C HIS A 135 22.42 4.36 -1.34
N GLY A 136 21.70 3.42 -0.73
CA GLY A 136 22.22 2.16 -0.21
C GLY A 136 23.20 2.36 0.94
N TRP A 137 24.29 1.60 0.89
CA TRP A 137 25.35 1.57 1.91
C TRP A 137 26.01 2.93 2.19
N LYS A 138 25.98 3.85 1.22
CA LYS A 138 26.62 5.18 1.33
C LYS A 138 25.99 6.06 2.43
N TYR A 139 24.84 5.67 2.97
CA TYR A 139 24.10 6.43 3.97
C TYR A 139 24.14 5.72 5.33
N HIS A 140 24.76 6.37 6.32
CA HIS A 140 25.01 5.78 7.65
C HIS A 140 24.03 6.23 8.75
N ALA A 141 23.24 7.29 8.51
CA ALA A 141 22.33 7.83 9.53
C ALA A 141 20.99 7.07 9.57
N THR A 142 20.98 5.87 10.16
CA THR A 142 19.84 4.94 10.16
C THR A 142 19.03 4.93 11.47
N SER A 143 19.11 5.96 12.30
CA SER A 143 18.41 6.01 13.60
C SER A 143 16.89 5.88 13.51
N SER A 144 16.30 6.24 12.36
CA SER A 144 14.87 6.01 12.11
C SER A 144 14.50 4.53 12.01
N CYS A 145 15.45 3.65 11.69
CA CYS A 145 15.26 2.21 11.49
C CYS A 145 15.22 1.37 12.78
N GLN A 146 15.30 1.98 13.97
CA GLN A 146 15.20 1.24 15.22
C GLN A 146 13.93 0.37 15.28
N PRO A 147 14.01 -0.86 15.85
CA PRO A 147 15.19 -1.48 16.46
C PRO A 147 16.11 -2.23 15.47
N VAL A 148 15.77 -2.29 14.17
CA VAL A 148 16.45 -3.12 13.16
C VAL A 148 17.37 -2.26 12.29
N GLU A 149 18.35 -1.62 12.93
CA GLU A 149 19.32 -0.74 12.28
C GLU A 149 20.69 -1.41 12.07
N PHE A 150 21.14 -2.18 13.06
CA PHE A 150 22.46 -2.83 13.07
C PHE A 150 22.34 -4.29 13.46
N ASN A 151 23.23 -5.12 12.91
CA ASN A 151 23.48 -6.48 13.39
C ASN A 151 24.99 -6.66 13.52
N ASN A 152 25.48 -7.12 14.68
CA ASN A 152 26.92 -7.26 14.97
C ASN A 152 27.75 -5.99 14.66
N ASN A 153 27.26 -4.81 15.05
CA ASN A 153 27.86 -3.50 14.80
C ASN A 153 28.03 -3.10 13.32
N GLN A 154 27.40 -3.82 12.38
CA GLN A 154 27.35 -3.46 10.96
C GLN A 154 25.92 -3.06 10.57
N PRO A 155 25.74 -2.01 9.75
CA PRO A 155 24.40 -1.56 9.37
C PRO A 155 23.69 -2.60 8.51
N ILE A 156 22.39 -2.71 8.70
CA ILE A 156 21.52 -3.57 7.90
C ILE A 156 21.06 -2.76 6.67
N VAL A 157 21.11 -3.35 5.49
CA VAL A 157 20.57 -2.77 4.26
C VAL A 157 19.63 -3.75 3.60
N PRO A 158 18.37 -3.38 3.29
CA PRO A 158 17.62 -2.23 3.83
C PRO A 158 17.32 -2.39 5.33
N CYS A 159 17.40 -1.30 6.11
CA CYS A 159 17.09 -1.29 7.53
C CYS A 159 15.59 -1.07 7.83
N GLY A 160 15.19 -1.47 9.03
CA GLY A 160 13.87 -1.17 9.60
C GLY A 160 12.85 -2.29 9.54
N LEU A 161 11.77 -2.15 10.32
CA LEU A 161 10.75 -3.18 10.51
C LEU A 161 9.98 -3.53 9.23
N ILE A 162 9.82 -2.56 8.32
CA ILE A 162 9.10 -2.79 7.05
C ILE A 162 9.85 -3.80 6.19
N ALA A 163 11.15 -3.56 5.97
CA ALA A 163 11.98 -4.50 5.24
C ALA A 163 12.12 -5.82 5.99
N TRP A 164 12.25 -5.79 7.32
CA TRP A 164 12.44 -6.99 8.14
C TRP A 164 11.29 -7.99 8.09
N SER A 165 10.06 -7.50 7.95
CA SER A 165 8.83 -8.30 7.97
C SER A 165 8.27 -8.58 6.57
N LEU A 166 9.19 -8.64 5.60
CA LEU A 166 8.93 -8.93 4.20
C LEU A 166 8.12 -10.21 4.02
N PHE A 167 7.08 -10.17 3.20
CA PHE A 167 6.35 -11.37 2.81
C PHE A 167 7.20 -12.27 1.91
N ASN A 168 7.22 -13.58 2.16
CA ASN A 168 8.17 -14.52 1.55
C ASN A 168 7.53 -15.74 0.89
N ASP A 169 6.20 -15.86 0.88
CA ASP A 169 5.57 -17.00 0.21
C ASP A 169 5.64 -16.84 -1.31
N THR A 170 5.73 -17.98 -1.99
CA THR A 170 5.83 -18.04 -3.44
C THR A 170 4.64 -18.79 -4.03
N PHE A 171 3.92 -18.11 -4.92
CA PHE A 171 2.78 -18.69 -5.62
C PHE A 171 3.17 -19.19 -7.01
N THR A 172 2.72 -20.41 -7.33
CA THR A 172 2.78 -21.02 -8.67
C THR A 172 1.37 -21.46 -9.05
N PHE A 173 1.02 -21.30 -10.33
CA PHE A 173 -0.32 -21.61 -10.82
C PHE A 173 -0.23 -22.64 -11.93
N ILE A 174 -1.00 -23.70 -11.79
CA ILE A 174 -1.10 -24.77 -12.77
C ILE A 174 -2.55 -24.82 -13.22
N ARG A 175 -2.77 -24.75 -14.53
CA ARG A 175 -4.07 -24.98 -15.14
C ARG A 175 -4.02 -26.25 -15.95
N GLU A 176 -4.84 -27.22 -15.58
CA GLU A 176 -4.88 -28.57 -16.17
C GLU A 176 -3.52 -29.27 -16.02
N ARG A 177 -2.62 -29.10 -16.99
CA ARG A 177 -1.25 -29.65 -16.98
C ARG A 177 -0.17 -28.64 -17.40
N ALA A 178 -0.56 -27.37 -17.58
CA ALA A 178 0.35 -26.32 -18.00
C ALA A 178 0.58 -25.32 -16.86
N GLU A 179 1.84 -24.99 -16.61
CA GLU A 179 2.20 -23.91 -15.70
C GLU A 179 1.86 -22.55 -16.32
N LEU A 180 1.11 -21.74 -15.58
CA LEU A 180 0.78 -20.38 -15.97
C LEU A 180 1.95 -19.46 -15.59
N LYS A 181 2.58 -18.84 -16.58
CA LYS A 181 3.66 -17.88 -16.36
C LYS A 181 3.13 -16.60 -15.71
N VAL A 182 3.54 -16.34 -14.48
CA VAL A 182 3.22 -15.11 -13.75
C VAL A 182 4.28 -14.05 -14.03
N ASN A 183 3.85 -12.88 -14.51
CA ASN A 183 4.74 -11.74 -14.66
C ASN A 183 4.94 -11.02 -13.32
N ARG A 184 6.16 -11.05 -12.78
CA ARG A 184 6.54 -10.35 -11.55
C ARG A 184 7.23 -8.99 -11.78
N LYS A 185 7.35 -8.55 -13.03
CA LYS A 185 8.00 -7.27 -13.40
C LYS A 185 6.96 -6.15 -13.48
N ASN A 186 7.39 -4.92 -13.17
CA ASN A 186 6.60 -3.69 -13.30
C ASN A 186 5.30 -3.64 -12.46
N ILE A 187 5.27 -4.33 -11.31
CA ILE A 187 4.13 -4.32 -10.39
C ILE A 187 4.06 -3.08 -9.47
N ALA A 188 5.20 -2.40 -9.27
CA ALA A 188 5.27 -1.18 -8.46
C ALA A 188 4.79 0.07 -9.23
N TRP A 189 4.59 1.20 -8.54
CA TRP A 189 4.37 2.48 -9.23
C TRP A 189 5.63 2.89 -10.00
N LYS A 190 5.42 3.55 -11.15
CA LYS A 190 6.52 4.08 -11.96
C LYS A 190 7.36 5.10 -11.15
N SER A 191 6.68 5.96 -10.38
CA SER A 191 7.34 6.94 -9.50
C SER A 191 8.26 6.29 -8.47
N ASP A 192 7.84 5.17 -7.88
CA ASP A 192 8.63 4.46 -6.87
C ASP A 192 9.91 3.88 -7.50
N ARG A 193 9.76 3.21 -8.65
CA ARG A 193 10.91 2.62 -9.37
C ARG A 193 11.92 3.65 -9.88
N ASP A 194 11.44 4.80 -10.32
CA ASP A 194 12.26 5.79 -11.01
C ASP A 194 12.89 6.82 -10.06
N HIS A 195 12.22 7.17 -8.95
CA HIS A 195 12.61 8.31 -8.11
C HIS A 195 12.80 7.98 -6.63
N LYS A 196 12.10 6.98 -6.09
CA LYS A 196 12.07 6.74 -4.64
C LYS A 196 13.14 5.77 -4.16
N PHE A 197 13.43 4.77 -4.98
CA PHE A 197 14.34 3.69 -4.63
C PHE A 197 15.51 3.60 -5.62
N GLY A 198 16.70 3.31 -5.12
CA GLY A 198 17.93 3.29 -5.91
C GLY A 198 18.13 1.99 -6.68
N LYS A 199 18.60 2.09 -7.94
CA LYS A 199 18.89 0.92 -8.79
C LYS A 199 20.12 0.12 -8.35
N THR A 200 21.00 0.72 -7.54
CA THR A 200 22.28 0.15 -7.10
C THR A 200 22.31 -0.15 -5.60
N VAL A 201 21.15 -0.40 -4.99
CA VAL A 201 21.04 -0.73 -3.57
C VAL A 201 20.97 -2.25 -3.42
N TYR A 202 22.01 -2.84 -2.85
CA TYR A 202 22.10 -4.28 -2.62
C TYR A 202 21.89 -4.61 -1.14
N PRO A 203 21.19 -5.71 -0.81
CA PRO A 203 21.05 -6.16 0.55
C PRO A 203 22.41 -6.46 1.21
N PHE A 204 22.59 -6.03 2.46
CA PHE A 204 23.79 -6.29 3.24
C PHE A 204 23.43 -6.56 4.70
N ASN A 205 24.06 -7.58 5.30
CA ASN A 205 23.87 -7.97 6.70
C ASN A 205 22.39 -8.13 7.12
N PHE A 206 21.54 -8.49 6.16
CA PHE A 206 20.10 -8.62 6.35
C PHE A 206 19.79 -10.01 6.90
N GLN A 207 19.19 -10.07 8.10
CA GLN A 207 18.80 -11.31 8.78
C GLN A 207 19.94 -12.33 9.02
N ASN A 208 21.16 -11.82 9.21
CA ASN A 208 22.34 -12.64 9.50
C ASN A 208 22.57 -12.85 11.02
N GLY A 209 21.51 -12.72 11.83
CA GLY A 209 21.55 -12.78 13.29
C GLY A 209 20.68 -13.90 13.85
N THR A 210 20.48 -13.90 15.16
CA THR A 210 19.59 -14.87 15.85
C THR A 210 18.11 -14.60 15.57
N LEU A 211 17.75 -13.33 15.39
CA LEU A 211 16.41 -12.94 15.00
C LEU A 211 16.29 -13.03 13.48
N ILE A 212 15.29 -13.78 13.02
CA ILE A 212 14.88 -13.85 11.63
C ILE A 212 13.47 -13.28 11.55
N GLY A 213 13.24 -12.32 10.64
CA GLY A 213 11.91 -11.87 10.27
C GLY A 213 11.53 -12.40 8.89
N GLY A 214 10.25 -12.35 8.51
CA GLY A 214 9.77 -12.50 7.13
C GLY A 214 10.67 -13.25 6.12
N GLY A 215 10.93 -12.62 4.97
CA GLY A 215 11.73 -13.16 3.87
C GLY A 215 13.19 -12.76 3.89
N LYS A 216 14.04 -13.62 3.32
CA LYS A 216 15.48 -13.36 3.12
C LYS A 216 15.72 -12.68 1.78
N LEU A 217 16.57 -11.67 1.78
CA LEU A 217 16.96 -10.95 0.56
C LEU A 217 18.24 -11.50 -0.05
N ASN A 218 18.29 -11.62 -1.37
CA ASN A 218 19.48 -12.07 -2.09
C ASN A 218 20.50 -10.92 -2.26
N PRO A 219 21.75 -11.02 -1.75
CA PRO A 219 22.75 -9.97 -1.87
C PRO A 219 23.16 -9.62 -3.31
N ARG A 220 22.90 -10.50 -4.29
CA ARG A 220 23.28 -10.31 -5.70
C ARG A 220 22.24 -9.55 -6.52
N ILE A 221 21.02 -9.40 -6.00
CA ILE A 221 19.92 -8.75 -6.69
C ILE A 221 19.68 -7.41 -5.97
N PRO A 222 19.57 -6.28 -6.70
CA PRO A 222 19.23 -5.02 -6.05
C PRO A 222 17.88 -5.15 -5.33
N ALA A 223 17.74 -4.52 -4.17
CA ALA A 223 16.52 -4.54 -3.37
C ALA A 223 15.28 -4.04 -4.16
N LEU A 224 15.50 -3.28 -5.23
CA LEU A 224 14.51 -2.79 -6.19
C LEU A 224 13.98 -3.84 -7.19
N TRP A 225 14.75 -4.90 -7.45
CA TRP A 225 14.45 -5.89 -8.49
C TRP A 225 13.98 -7.23 -7.94
N GLY A 226 14.09 -7.44 -6.62
CA GLY A 226 13.33 -8.48 -5.94
C GLY A 226 11.84 -8.13 -6.03
N PRO A 227 10.95 -9.06 -6.42
CA PRO A 227 9.50 -8.83 -6.43
C PRO A 227 8.90 -8.62 -5.02
N GLU A 228 9.74 -8.61 -3.99
CA GLU A 228 9.38 -8.80 -2.59
C GLU A 228 9.21 -7.47 -1.84
N LEU A 229 10.06 -6.44 -2.09
CA LEU A 229 10.07 -5.23 -1.26
C LEU A 229 8.93 -4.23 -1.55
N PHE A 230 8.30 -4.28 -2.72
CA PHE A 230 7.35 -3.24 -3.18
C PHE A 230 5.91 -3.46 -2.74
N THR A 231 5.55 -4.68 -2.37
CA THR A 231 4.16 -5.04 -2.09
C THR A 231 3.70 -4.58 -0.71
N MET A 232 4.61 -4.16 0.18
CA MET A 232 4.28 -3.78 1.56
C MET A 232 3.96 -2.29 1.77
N GLU A 233 4.13 -1.42 0.77
CA GLU A 233 3.87 0.02 0.93
C GLU A 233 2.49 0.47 0.39
N GLN A 234 1.74 -0.42 -0.25
CA GLN A 234 0.60 -0.03 -1.10
C GLN A 234 -0.75 0.05 -0.38
N GLU A 235 -0.94 -0.58 0.79
CA GLU A 235 -2.25 -0.58 1.45
C GLU A 235 -2.23 0.17 2.78
N LYS A 236 -2.38 1.50 2.70
CA LYS A 236 -2.89 2.27 3.84
C LYS A 236 -4.39 2.42 3.71
N PHE A 237 -5.15 1.55 4.38
CA PHE A 237 -6.50 1.89 4.79
C PHE A 237 -6.78 1.44 6.22
N PHE A 238 -7.37 2.35 6.99
CA PHE A 238 -7.55 2.28 8.43
C PHE A 238 -8.65 1.26 8.78
N ARG A 239 -8.40 0.35 9.73
CA ARG A 239 -9.35 -0.03 10.79
C ARG A 239 -8.68 -0.84 11.90
N MET A 240 -9.25 -0.70 13.09
CA MET A 240 -8.77 -1.10 14.40
C MET A 240 -9.65 -2.26 14.90
N ILE A 241 -9.06 -3.34 15.40
CA ILE A 241 -9.34 -4.05 16.67
C ILE A 241 -8.53 -5.34 16.70
N GLN A 242 -8.03 -5.63 17.89
CA GLN A 242 -6.94 -6.51 18.27
C GLN A 242 -7.37 -7.99 18.38
N GLU A 243 -7.03 -8.79 17.37
CA GLU A 243 -6.77 -10.23 17.52
C GLU A 243 -5.40 -10.55 16.92
N MET A 244 -4.60 -11.38 17.60
CA MET A 244 -3.18 -11.63 17.28
C MET A 244 -2.95 -12.76 16.26
N ASN A 245 -3.97 -13.17 15.51
CA ASN A 245 -3.86 -14.27 14.55
C ASN A 245 -3.90 -13.75 13.12
N CYS A 246 -2.73 -13.69 12.48
CA CYS A 246 -2.65 -13.37 11.05
C CYS A 246 -3.33 -14.48 10.23
N HIS A 247 -4.23 -14.07 9.32
CA HIS A 247 -4.81 -14.96 8.32
C HIS A 247 -4.17 -14.68 6.98
N LEU A 248 -3.78 -15.77 6.30
CA LEU A 248 -3.13 -15.71 5.01
C LEU A 248 -4.14 -16.05 3.93
N THR A 249 -4.42 -15.04 3.11
CA THR A 249 -5.43 -15.12 2.08
C THR A 249 -4.80 -14.73 0.75
N PHE A 250 -5.17 -15.46 -0.28
CA PHE A 250 -4.75 -15.25 -1.64
C PHE A 250 -5.94 -14.71 -2.45
N LYS A 251 -5.69 -13.77 -3.37
CA LYS A 251 -6.74 -13.16 -4.20
C LYS A 251 -6.33 -13.02 -5.66
N LEU A 252 -7.19 -13.48 -6.57
CA LEU A 252 -7.14 -13.19 -8.00
C LEU A 252 -8.23 -12.19 -8.35
N GLN A 253 -7.91 -11.20 -9.18
CA GLN A 253 -8.87 -10.17 -9.58
C GLN A 253 -8.63 -9.69 -11.01
N THR A 254 -9.69 -9.55 -11.80
CA THR A 254 -9.61 -8.89 -13.12
C THR A 254 -9.64 -7.38 -12.98
N SER A 255 -8.89 -6.64 -13.80
CA SER A 255 -9.07 -5.18 -13.92
C SER A 255 -9.99 -4.83 -15.08
N GLU A 256 -10.97 -3.96 -14.84
CA GLU A 256 -11.70 -3.25 -15.90
C GLU A 256 -11.09 -1.89 -16.23
N PHE A 257 -10.30 -1.31 -15.32
CA PHE A 257 -9.69 0.00 -15.53
C PHE A 257 -8.28 -0.18 -16.11
N LYS A 258 -8.18 -0.03 -17.44
CA LYS A 258 -6.95 0.47 -18.05
C LYS A 258 -6.90 1.97 -17.77
N LEU A 259 -6.05 2.36 -16.82
CA LEU A 259 -5.50 3.72 -16.79
C LEU A 259 -4.50 3.88 -17.94
#